data_AF-A0A0D2LN67-F1
#
_entry.id   AF-A0A0D2LN67-F1
#
_cell.length_a   1.000
_cell.length_b   1.000
_cell.length_c   1.000
_cell.angle_alpha   90.00
_cell.angle_beta   90.00
_cell.angle_gamma   90.00
#
_symmetry.space_group_name_H-M   'P 1'
#
loop_
_entity.id
_entity.type
_entity.pdbx_description
1 polymer ?
#
loop_
_entity_poly.entity_id
_entity_poly.type
_entity_poly.pdbx_seq_one_letter_code
_entity_poly.pdbx_strand_id
1 'polypeptide(L)'
;MASLTAGRTAFTASSAFRPERRSVVVRAMATQLSQDELKKQAAWKAVDYVKSGMVVGLGTGSTAAFAVDRIGQLLKDGTLKDIIGAKSLGIPLATLDEQPKLDVAIDGADEVDPNLDVVKGRGGALLREKMVEKASAKFVCIVDDSKLVKGLGGSKLAMPVEIVQFCHK
;
A
#
# COMPACT_ATOMS: atom_id res chain seq x y z
N MET A 1 2.33 -3.04 99.53
CA MET A 1 3.63 -2.54 99.04
C MET A 1 3.38 -1.62 97.85
N ALA A 2 4.16 -0.55 97.75
CA ALA A 2 3.80 0.73 97.13
C ALA A 2 3.93 0.78 95.59
N SER A 3 3.09 1.66 95.03
CA SER A 3 3.14 2.27 93.70
C SER A 3 4.34 3.22 93.56
N LEU A 4 4.94 3.33 92.36
CA LEU A 4 5.44 4.61 91.82
C LEU A 4 5.82 4.51 90.33
N THR A 5 5.40 5.56 89.63
CA THR A 5 5.55 5.99 88.23
C THR A 5 6.98 6.37 87.82
N ALA A 6 7.31 6.30 86.52
CA ALA A 6 7.84 7.44 85.73
C ALA A 6 8.08 7.06 84.25
N GLY A 7 7.79 7.98 83.34
CA GLY A 7 8.05 7.87 81.90
C GLY A 7 9.17 8.80 81.41
N ARG A 8 9.11 9.09 80.09
CA ARG A 8 10.04 9.85 79.21
C ARG A 8 11.10 8.95 78.54
N THR A 9 11.44 9.07 77.26
CA THR A 9 11.49 10.23 76.35
C THR A 9 11.58 9.75 74.89
N ALA A 10 11.12 10.59 73.96
CA ALA A 10 11.24 10.42 72.51
C ALA A 10 12.68 10.65 72.01
N PHE A 11 13.09 9.94 70.96
CA PHE A 11 14.21 10.33 70.08
C PHE A 11 13.99 9.83 68.64
N THR A 12 14.49 10.64 67.71
CA THR A 12 14.16 10.77 66.28
C THR A 12 14.94 9.83 65.34
N ALA A 13 14.32 9.43 64.22
CA ALA A 13 15.00 9.09 62.96
C ALA A 13 14.03 9.40 61.80
N SER A 14 14.17 10.58 61.18
CA SER A 14 14.87 10.80 59.89
C SER A 14 14.19 10.13 58.69
N SER A 15 13.68 10.99 57.82
CA SER A 15 12.96 10.72 56.58
C SER A 15 13.77 9.87 55.61
N ALA A 16 13.29 8.67 55.30
CA ALA A 16 13.75 7.94 54.12
C ALA A 16 13.21 8.64 52.86
N PHE A 17 14.07 9.43 52.21
CA PHE A 17 13.83 10.01 50.89
C PHE A 17 13.66 8.87 49.89
N ARG A 18 12.41 8.52 49.57
CA ARG A 18 12.09 7.68 48.41
C ARG A 18 12.00 8.60 47.20
N PRO A 19 12.88 8.48 46.19
CA PRO A 19 12.64 9.18 44.95
C PRO A 19 11.40 8.56 44.31
N GLU A 20 10.33 9.33 44.16
CA GLU A 20 9.23 8.95 43.26
C GLU A 20 9.85 8.76 41.87
N ARG A 21 9.92 7.51 41.41
CA ARG A 21 10.17 7.23 40.00
C ARG A 21 8.97 7.79 39.24
N ARG A 22 9.08 9.03 38.76
CA ARG A 22 8.24 9.51 37.67
C ARG A 22 8.55 8.62 36.48
N SER A 23 7.70 7.64 36.22
CA SER A 23 7.70 6.89 34.99
C SER A 23 7.43 7.89 33.87
N VAL A 24 8.48 8.31 33.18
CA VAL A 24 8.32 8.95 31.88
C VAL A 24 7.89 7.84 30.94
N VAL A 25 6.59 7.74 30.70
CA VAL A 25 6.07 6.95 29.59
C VAL A 25 6.47 7.68 28.32
N VAL A 26 7.67 7.38 27.82
CA VAL A 26 7.98 7.65 26.42
C VAL A 26 7.08 6.71 25.65
N ARG A 27 5.90 7.19 25.22
CA ARG A 27 5.15 6.54 24.16
C ARG A 27 6.11 6.50 22.98
N ALA A 28 6.68 5.33 22.70
CA ALA A 28 7.22 5.05 21.39
C ALA A 28 6.08 5.34 20.43
N MET A 29 6.17 6.46 19.71
CA MET A 29 5.39 6.68 18.52
C MET A 29 5.87 5.62 17.55
N ALA A 30 5.25 4.44 17.60
CA ALA A 30 5.30 3.51 16.49
C ALA A 30 4.73 4.29 15.31
N THR A 31 5.62 4.75 14.45
CA THR A 31 5.32 5.49 13.24
C THR A 31 4.36 4.66 12.41
N GLN A 32 3.08 5.03 12.41
CA GLN A 32 2.12 4.48 11.47
C GLN A 32 2.55 4.94 10.08
N LEU A 33 2.81 3.99 9.19
CA LEU A 33 3.11 4.29 7.80
C LEU A 33 1.90 5.03 7.19
N SER A 34 2.18 6.12 6.48
CA SER A 34 1.18 6.81 5.69
C SER A 34 0.68 5.92 4.55
N GLN A 35 -0.53 6.22 4.05
CA GLN A 35 -1.10 5.45 2.94
C GLN A 35 -0.19 5.45 1.71
N ASP A 36 0.48 6.57 1.42
CA ASP A 36 1.40 6.66 0.28
C ASP A 36 2.69 5.85 0.49
N GLU A 37 3.18 5.72 1.73
CA GLU A 37 4.27 4.80 2.04
C GLU A 37 3.86 3.34 1.83
N LEU A 38 2.63 2.96 2.24
CA LEU A 38 2.09 1.62 1.99
C LEU A 38 1.92 1.34 0.50
N LYS A 39 1.36 2.28 -0.26
CA LYS A 39 1.25 2.18 -1.73
C LYS A 39 2.62 2.01 -2.37
N LYS A 40 3.62 2.79 -1.93
CA LYS A 40 4.98 2.71 -2.45
C LYS A 40 5.64 1.36 -2.13
N GLN A 41 5.48 0.84 -0.92
CA GLN A 41 5.99 -0.48 -0.54
C GLN A 41 5.37 -1.60 -1.40
N ALA A 42 4.04 -1.59 -1.56
CA ALA A 42 3.33 -2.56 -2.40
C ALA A 42 3.79 -2.47 -3.86
N ALA A 43 3.87 -1.26 -4.41
CA ALA A 43 4.33 -1.00 -5.77
C ALA A 43 5.76 -1.49 -5.99
N TRP A 44 6.69 -1.18 -5.07
CA TRP A 44 8.08 -1.62 -5.18
C TRP A 44 8.19 -3.14 -5.13
N LYS A 45 7.40 -3.79 -4.27
CA LYS A 45 7.37 -5.25 -4.20
C LYS A 45 6.82 -5.89 -5.46
N ALA A 46 5.84 -5.27 -6.11
CA ALA A 46 5.32 -5.76 -7.38
C ALA A 46 6.34 -5.67 -8.53
N VAL A 47 7.25 -4.70 -8.49
CA VAL A 47 8.31 -4.57 -9.51
C VAL A 47 9.31 -5.74 -9.47
N ASP A 48 9.41 -6.49 -8.37
CA ASP A 48 10.21 -7.73 -8.30
C ASP A 48 9.75 -8.80 -9.33
N TYR A 49 8.51 -8.71 -9.83
CA TYR A 49 8.00 -9.60 -10.87
C TYR A 49 8.42 -9.18 -12.29
N VAL A 50 8.92 -7.97 -12.47
CA VAL A 50 9.39 -7.44 -13.75
C VAL A 50 10.84 -7.89 -13.98
N LYS A 51 11.11 -8.42 -15.18
CA LYS A 51 12.43 -8.86 -15.60
C LYS A 51 12.79 -8.20 -16.93
N SER A 52 14.09 -8.02 -17.17
CA SER A 52 14.57 -7.47 -18.44
C SER A 52 14.05 -8.24 -19.64
N GLY A 53 13.71 -7.53 -20.72
CA GLY A 53 13.12 -8.09 -21.93
C GLY A 53 11.60 -8.30 -21.89
N MET A 54 10.93 -8.02 -20.77
CA MET A 54 9.47 -8.17 -20.66
C MET A 54 8.69 -7.03 -21.29
N VAL A 55 7.50 -7.37 -21.79
CA VAL A 55 6.43 -6.41 -22.09
C VAL A 55 5.54 -6.25 -20.86
N VAL A 56 5.43 -5.01 -20.37
CA VAL A 56 4.82 -4.69 -19.08
C VAL A 56 3.59 -3.80 -19.24
N GLY A 57 2.46 -4.29 -18.73
CA GLY A 57 1.22 -3.53 -18.62
C GLY A 57 1.32 -2.55 -17.46
N LEU A 58 1.23 -1.26 -17.76
CA LEU A 58 1.38 -0.20 -16.77
C LEU A 58 0.02 0.36 -16.42
N GLY A 59 -0.41 0.09 -15.18
CA GLY A 59 -1.68 0.50 -14.62
C GLY A 59 -1.86 2.02 -14.46
N THR A 60 -2.96 2.42 -13.83
CA THR A 60 -3.28 3.83 -13.59
C THR A 60 -3.56 4.15 -12.12
N GLY A 61 -3.49 5.43 -11.77
CA GLY A 61 -3.74 5.91 -10.41
C GLY A 61 -2.49 6.02 -9.52
N SER A 62 -2.70 6.49 -8.29
CA SER A 62 -1.62 6.87 -7.36
C SER A 62 -0.71 5.71 -6.96
N THR A 63 -1.24 4.50 -6.79
CA THR A 63 -0.43 3.32 -6.45
C THR A 63 0.41 2.85 -7.63
N ALA A 64 -0.19 2.77 -8.83
CA ALA A 64 0.52 2.35 -10.05
C ALA A 64 1.66 3.32 -10.41
N ALA A 65 1.48 4.62 -10.16
CA ALA A 65 2.51 5.63 -10.39
C ALA A 65 3.84 5.32 -9.66
N PHE A 66 3.79 4.78 -8.44
CA PHE A 66 5.00 4.35 -7.72
C PHE A 66 5.70 3.16 -8.38
N ALA A 67 4.96 2.26 -9.03
CA ALA A 67 5.53 1.13 -9.76
C ALA A 67 6.20 1.61 -11.06
N VAL A 68 5.54 2.50 -11.79
CA VAL A 68 6.10 3.11 -13.02
C VAL A 68 7.39 3.87 -12.70
N ASP A 69 7.40 4.69 -11.64
CA ASP A 69 8.61 5.41 -11.21
C ASP A 69 9.75 4.43 -10.84
N ARG A 70 9.44 3.37 -10.10
CA ARG A 70 10.44 2.35 -9.74
C ARG A 70 11.01 1.62 -10.96
N ILE A 71 10.18 1.25 -11.93
CA ILE A 71 10.65 0.66 -13.19
C ILE A 71 11.57 1.66 -13.94
N GLY A 72 11.16 2.92 -14.03
CA GLY A 72 11.96 3.97 -14.65
C GLY A 72 13.33 4.18 -13.98
N GLN A 73 13.41 4.08 -12.66
CA GLN A 73 14.68 4.13 -11.92
C GLN A 73 15.59 2.94 -12.27
N LEU A 74 15.05 1.73 -12.28
CA LEU A 74 15.80 0.51 -12.58
C LEU A 74 16.25 0.42 -14.04
N LEU A 75 15.53 1.07 -14.96
CA LEU A 75 16.00 1.23 -16.35
C LEU A 75 17.16 2.21 -16.45
N LYS A 76 17.11 3.31 -15.70
CA LYS A 76 18.17 4.34 -15.69
C LYS A 76 19.47 3.83 -15.07
N ASP A 77 19.40 3.01 -14.03
CA ASP A 77 20.59 2.43 -13.38
C ASP A 77 21.12 1.15 -14.08
N GLY A 78 20.36 0.63 -15.06
CA GLY A 78 20.73 -0.54 -15.87
C GLY A 78 20.44 -1.89 -15.22
N THR A 79 19.75 -1.93 -14.08
CA THR A 79 19.27 -3.15 -13.42
C THR A 79 18.22 -3.85 -14.28
N LEU A 80 17.28 -3.08 -14.84
CA LEU A 80 16.35 -3.54 -15.87
C LEU A 80 16.82 -3.05 -17.25
N LYS A 81 16.57 -3.86 -18.27
CA LYS A 81 16.89 -3.57 -19.67
C LYS A 81 15.75 -4.06 -20.57
N ASP A 82 15.63 -3.45 -21.75
CA ASP A 82 14.73 -3.92 -22.81
C ASP A 82 13.27 -4.10 -22.36
N ILE A 83 12.79 -3.21 -21.49
CA ILE A 83 11.39 -3.19 -21.07
C ILE A 83 10.57 -2.41 -22.10
N ILE A 84 9.44 -2.96 -22.51
CA ILE A 84 8.43 -2.27 -23.30
C ILE A 84 7.21 -2.05 -22.40
N GLY A 85 6.85 -0.80 -22.15
CA GLY A 85 5.71 -0.41 -21.33
C GLY A 85 4.50 0.02 -22.15
N ALA A 86 3.31 -0.04 -21.55
CA ALA A 86 2.09 0.51 -22.17
C ALA A 86 1.72 1.94 -21.67
N LYS A 87 2.61 2.65 -20.94
CA LYS A 87 2.46 4.07 -20.52
C LYS A 87 3.75 4.73 -19.95
N SER A 88 3.80 6.07 -19.95
CA SER A 88 4.98 6.96 -19.76
C SER A 88 5.85 6.81 -18.49
N LEU A 89 7.19 6.83 -18.68
CA LEU A 89 8.22 7.60 -17.96
C LEU A 89 9.62 7.05 -18.36
N GLY A 90 10.16 7.48 -19.50
CA GLY A 90 11.47 7.00 -19.98
C GLY A 90 11.52 5.50 -20.35
N ILE A 91 10.36 4.83 -20.34
CA ILE A 91 10.17 3.44 -20.76
C ILE A 91 9.72 3.47 -22.24
N PRO A 92 10.35 2.70 -23.14
CA PRO A 92 9.85 2.49 -24.50
C PRO A 92 8.38 2.09 -24.49
N LEU A 93 7.52 2.74 -25.28
CA LEU A 93 6.08 2.50 -25.26
C LEU A 93 5.60 1.70 -26.47
N ALA A 94 4.62 0.83 -26.23
CA ALA A 94 3.86 0.15 -27.27
C ALA A 94 2.37 0.08 -26.90
N THR A 95 1.54 -0.17 -27.90
CA THR A 95 0.10 -0.42 -27.78
C THR A 95 -0.19 -1.92 -27.78
N LEU A 96 -1.43 -2.30 -27.43
CA LEU A 96 -1.87 -3.70 -27.55
C LEU A 96 -1.93 -4.17 -29.02
N ASP A 97 -2.03 -3.27 -29.98
CA ASP A 97 -1.99 -3.63 -31.40
C ASP A 97 -0.58 -4.07 -31.83
N GLU A 98 0.46 -3.46 -31.26
CA GLU A 98 1.86 -3.78 -31.52
C GLU A 98 2.36 -4.94 -30.64
N GLN A 99 1.90 -4.98 -29.38
CA GLN A 99 2.26 -5.97 -28.38
C GLN A 99 0.99 -6.60 -27.76
N PRO A 100 0.36 -7.56 -28.44
CA PRO A 100 -0.92 -8.14 -28.00
C PRO A 100 -0.81 -9.13 -26.83
N LYS A 101 0.42 -9.48 -26.42
CA LYS A 101 0.70 -10.38 -25.30
C LYS A 101 1.70 -9.72 -24.37
N LEU A 102 1.36 -9.65 -23.09
CA LEU A 102 2.20 -9.05 -22.07
C LEU A 102 2.63 -10.12 -21.06
N ASP A 103 3.82 -9.95 -20.50
CA ASP A 103 4.34 -10.88 -19.49
C ASP A 103 3.72 -10.60 -18.12
N VAL A 104 3.66 -9.32 -17.76
CA VAL A 104 3.14 -8.87 -16.48
C VAL A 104 2.39 -7.54 -16.62
N ALA A 105 1.24 -7.42 -15.97
CA ALA A 105 0.58 -6.14 -15.70
C ALA A 105 0.66 -5.83 -14.20
N ILE A 106 0.96 -4.59 -13.86
CA ILE A 106 0.92 -4.07 -12.50
C ILE A 106 -0.11 -2.93 -12.45
N ASP A 107 -1.16 -3.10 -11.65
CA ASP A 107 -2.19 -2.08 -11.49
C ASP A 107 -2.82 -2.10 -10.10
N GLY A 108 -3.45 -0.99 -9.72
CA GLY A 108 -4.23 -0.88 -8.51
C GLY A 108 -5.63 -1.46 -8.64
N ALA A 109 -6.29 -1.55 -7.48
CA ALA A 109 -7.72 -1.81 -7.38
C ALA A 109 -8.41 -0.82 -6.44
N ASP A 110 -9.72 -0.69 -6.65
CA ASP A 110 -10.63 0.06 -5.81
C ASP A 110 -11.15 -0.78 -4.64
N GLU A 111 -11.32 -2.08 -4.86
CA GLU A 111 -11.61 -3.08 -3.83
C GLU A 111 -10.95 -4.42 -4.20
N VAL A 112 -10.59 -5.22 -3.19
CA VAL A 112 -10.09 -6.58 -3.34
C VAL A 112 -10.78 -7.48 -2.32
N ASP A 113 -11.36 -8.59 -2.77
CA ASP A 113 -12.01 -9.57 -1.89
C ASP A 113 -11.06 -10.74 -1.51
N PRO A 114 -11.48 -11.69 -0.65
CA PRO A 114 -10.64 -12.82 -0.24
C PRO A 114 -10.26 -13.79 -1.36
N ASN A 115 -10.97 -13.79 -2.49
CA ASN A 115 -10.66 -14.61 -3.66
C ASN A 115 -9.73 -13.89 -4.65
N LEU A 116 -9.33 -12.65 -4.33
CA LEU A 116 -8.59 -11.74 -5.20
C LEU A 116 -9.40 -11.27 -6.42
N ASP A 117 -10.72 -11.37 -6.36
CA ASP A 117 -11.58 -10.64 -7.29
C ASP A 117 -11.56 -9.16 -6.92
N VAL A 118 -11.69 -8.28 -7.92
CA VAL A 118 -11.47 -6.84 -7.74
C VAL A 118 -12.56 -5.96 -8.33
N VAL A 119 -12.81 -4.82 -7.67
CA VAL A 119 -13.46 -3.65 -8.27
C VAL A 119 -12.37 -2.70 -8.75
N LYS A 120 -12.53 -2.12 -9.94
CA LYS A 120 -11.58 -1.19 -10.56
C LYS A 120 -12.28 -0.03 -11.26
N GLY A 121 -11.54 0.85 -11.92
CA GLY A 121 -12.13 1.83 -12.84
C GLY A 121 -12.81 3.03 -12.19
N ARG A 122 -12.79 3.22 -10.86
CA ARG A 122 -13.29 4.47 -10.24
C ARG A 122 -12.52 5.69 -10.73
N GLY A 123 -11.27 5.49 -11.19
CA GLY A 123 -10.43 6.51 -11.83
C GLY A 123 -10.71 6.76 -13.32
N GLY A 124 -11.68 6.09 -13.95
CA GLY A 124 -12.10 6.37 -15.32
C GLY A 124 -11.32 5.68 -16.44
N ALA A 125 -10.56 4.61 -16.14
CA ALA A 125 -9.79 3.85 -17.12
C ALA A 125 -10.21 2.37 -17.25
N LEU A 126 -11.39 2.00 -16.74
CA LEU A 126 -11.88 0.63 -16.57
C LEU A 126 -11.63 -0.27 -17.80
N LEU A 127 -12.10 0.16 -18.98
CA LEU A 127 -12.02 -0.66 -20.18
C LEU A 127 -10.57 -0.92 -20.61
N ARG A 128 -9.72 0.12 -20.61
CA ARG A 128 -8.32 0.00 -21.03
C ARG A 128 -7.51 -0.84 -20.05
N GLU A 129 -7.72 -0.65 -18.75
CA GLU A 129 -7.11 -1.49 -17.70
C GLU A 129 -7.45 -2.96 -17.94
N LYS A 130 -8.74 -3.27 -18.09
CA LYS A 130 -9.21 -4.64 -18.32
C LYS A 130 -8.62 -5.27 -19.58
N MET A 131 -8.51 -4.52 -20.68
CA MET A 131 -7.91 -5.03 -21.92
C MET A 131 -6.44 -5.40 -21.74
N VAL A 132 -5.65 -4.53 -21.10
CA VAL A 132 -4.21 -4.75 -20.87
C VAL A 132 -3.99 -5.90 -19.89
N GLU A 133 -4.74 -5.93 -18.78
CA GLU A 133 -4.67 -6.99 -17.77
C GLU A 133 -5.06 -8.35 -18.36
N LYS A 134 -6.08 -8.39 -19.22
CA LYS A 134 -6.52 -9.64 -19.87
C LYS A 134 -5.50 -10.16 -20.89
N ALA A 135 -4.73 -9.28 -21.52
CA ALA A 135 -3.64 -9.62 -22.42
C ALA A 135 -2.35 -10.06 -21.70
N SER A 136 -2.31 -9.96 -20.37
CA SER A 136 -1.13 -10.25 -19.55
C SER A 136 -1.12 -11.68 -19.02
N ALA A 137 0.02 -12.35 -19.09
CA ALA A 137 0.21 -13.70 -18.54
C ALA A 137 0.14 -13.71 -17.00
N LYS A 138 0.55 -12.61 -16.35
CA LYS A 138 0.41 -12.38 -14.91
C LYS A 138 -0.15 -11.00 -14.65
N PHE A 139 -1.20 -10.91 -13.85
CA PHE A 139 -1.67 -9.66 -13.28
C PHE A 139 -1.27 -9.58 -11.80
N VAL A 140 -0.54 -8.51 -11.44
CA VAL A 140 -0.13 -8.21 -10.07
C VAL A 140 -0.91 -7.00 -9.58
N CYS A 141 -1.93 -7.23 -8.77
CA CYS A 141 -2.71 -6.18 -8.15
C CYS A 141 -1.95 -5.59 -6.94
N ILE A 142 -1.86 -4.26 -6.87
CA ILE A 142 -1.20 -3.53 -5.77
C ILE A 142 -2.17 -2.61 -5.04
N VAL A 143 -2.33 -2.84 -3.74
CA VAL A 143 -3.23 -2.06 -2.87
C VAL A 143 -2.63 -1.86 -1.49
N ASP A 144 -3.02 -0.77 -0.83
CA ASP A 144 -2.97 -0.70 0.63
C ASP A 144 -4.15 -1.45 1.25
N ASP A 145 -4.05 -1.77 2.54
CA ASP A 145 -5.01 -2.62 3.25
C ASP A 145 -6.45 -2.04 3.32
N SER A 146 -6.60 -0.71 3.15
CA SER A 146 -7.92 -0.07 3.09
C SER A 146 -8.79 -0.54 1.92
N LYS A 147 -8.20 -1.17 0.89
CA LYS A 147 -8.94 -1.69 -0.27
C LYS A 147 -9.50 -3.09 -0.04
N LEU A 148 -9.13 -3.76 1.05
CA LEU A 148 -9.60 -5.12 1.35
C LEU A 148 -11.06 -5.08 1.83
N VAL A 149 -11.92 -5.86 1.20
CA VAL A 149 -13.34 -5.98 1.53
C VAL A 149 -13.72 -7.44 1.75
N LYS A 150 -14.82 -7.67 2.50
CA LYS A 150 -15.35 -9.03 2.68
C LYS A 150 -15.99 -9.60 1.40
N GLY A 151 -16.47 -8.73 0.53
CA GLY A 151 -17.07 -9.03 -0.76
C GLY A 151 -17.23 -7.74 -1.57
N LEU A 152 -17.21 -7.88 -2.90
CA LEU A 152 -17.24 -6.74 -3.81
C LEU A 152 -18.50 -5.87 -3.63
N GLY A 153 -18.33 -4.56 -3.70
CA GLY A 153 -19.31 -3.55 -3.29
C GLY A 153 -19.29 -3.24 -1.79
N GLY A 154 -18.47 -3.95 -1.00
CA GLY A 154 -18.41 -3.83 0.45
C GLY A 154 -17.92 -2.47 0.95
N SER A 155 -17.17 -1.72 0.13
CA SER A 155 -16.77 -0.34 0.49
C SER A 155 -17.94 0.65 0.46
N LYS A 156 -19.08 0.27 -0.15
CA LYS A 156 -20.26 1.12 -0.39
C LYS A 156 -20.00 2.31 -1.33
N LEU A 157 -18.85 2.34 -1.98
CA LEU A 157 -18.52 3.31 -3.02
C LEU A 157 -18.95 2.77 -4.40
N ALA A 158 -18.78 3.58 -5.45
CA ALA A 158 -19.23 3.25 -6.80
C ALA A 158 -18.67 1.92 -7.31
N MET A 159 -19.50 1.18 -8.04
CA MET A 159 -19.11 0.02 -8.85
C MET A 159 -19.25 0.43 -10.32
N PRO A 160 -18.15 0.81 -11.01
CA PRO A 160 -18.24 1.42 -12.32
C PRO A 160 -18.73 0.47 -13.41
N VAL A 161 -19.63 0.97 -14.27
CA VAL A 161 -20.06 0.31 -15.51
C VAL A 161 -19.92 1.32 -16.64
N GLU A 162 -19.09 0.99 -17.63
CA GLU A 162 -18.94 1.82 -18.84
C GLU A 162 -20.04 1.46 -19.84
N ILE A 163 -20.80 2.45 -20.28
CA ILE A 163 -21.98 2.27 -21.15
C ILE A 163 -21.86 3.15 -22.39
N VAL A 164 -22.53 2.74 -23.46
CA VAL A 164 -22.74 3.61 -24.62
C VAL A 164 -23.65 4.78 -24.26
N GLN A 165 -23.49 5.91 -24.96
CA GLN A 165 -24.26 7.12 -24.68
C GLN A 165 -25.75 7.01 -25.04
N PHE A 166 -26.05 6.25 -26.09
CA PHE A 166 -27.41 6.12 -26.63
C PHE A 166 -28.32 5.30 -25.69
N CYS A 167 -29.50 5.84 -25.36
CA CYS A 167 -30.54 5.17 -24.56
C CYS A 167 -30.08 4.60 -23.20
N HIS A 168 -29.28 5.37 -22.45
CA HIS A 168 -28.64 4.91 -21.21
C HIS A 168 -29.54 4.88 -19.94
N LYS A 169 -30.83 5.19 -20.06
CA LYS A 169 -31.78 5.30 -18.93
C LYS A 169 -32.72 4.11 -18.85
#